data_AF-A0ABD6EYE1-F1
#
_entry.id   AF-A0ABD6EYE1-F1
#
_cell.length_a   1.000
_cell.length_b   1.000
_cell.length_c   1.000
_cell.angle_alpha   90.00
_cell.angle_beta   90.00
_cell.angle_gamma   90.00
#
_symmetry.space_group_name_H-M   'P 1'
#
loop_
_entity.id
_entity.type
_entity.pdbx_description
1 polymer ?
#
loop_
_entity_poly.entity_id
_entity_poly.type
_entity_poly.pdbx_seq_one_letter_code
_entity_poly.pdbx_strand_id
1 'polypeptide(L)' 'MTLEVYSPKVYTQKGVPISVTGIAQVKVESRKKETLATACRLFLGKTEEEMKQIALETLEGHQRAIMGLMT' A
#
# COMPACT_ATOMS: atom_id res chain seq x y z
N MET A 1 7.46 2.47 -9.31
CA MET A 1 6.06 2.80 -9.58
C MET A 1 5.63 3.88 -8.61
N THR A 2 4.92 4.90 -9.09
CA THR A 2 4.31 5.94 -8.24
C THR A 2 2.86 5.54 -8.02
N LEU A 3 2.43 5.47 -6.76
CA LEU A 3 1.06 5.15 -6.39
C LEU A 3 0.48 6.33 -5.60
N GLU A 4 -0.71 6.78 -5.99
CA GLU A 4 -1.52 7.67 -5.16
C GLU A 4 -2.41 6.82 -4.27
N VAL A 5 -2.27 7.00 -2.95
CA VAL A 5 -3.01 6.26 -1.93
C VAL A 5 -4.01 7.21 -1.31
N TYR A 6 -5.30 6.93 -1.47
CA TYR A 6 -6.37 7.76 -0.95
C TYR A 6 -7.24 6.97 0.01
N SER A 7 -7.33 7.44 1.25
CA SER A 7 -8.16 6.85 2.30
C SER A 7 -9.20 7.87 2.76
N PRO A 8 -10.43 7.84 2.22
CA PRO A 8 -11.50 8.75 2.63
C PRO A 8 -12.14 8.33 3.94
N LYS A 9 -12.52 9.32 4.76
CA LYS A 9 -13.43 9.16 5.91
C LYS A 9 -13.05 8.02 6.89
N VAL A 10 -11.76 7.86 7.18
CA VAL A 10 -11.31 6.94 8.21
C VAL A 10 -11.46 7.60 9.57
N TYR A 11 -12.02 6.88 10.54
CA TYR A 11 -12.20 7.39 11.89
C TYR A 11 -10.93 7.19 12.71
N THR A 12 -10.47 8.26 13.36
CA THR A 12 -9.38 8.20 14.34
C THR A 12 -9.83 7.53 15.63
N GLN A 13 -8.91 7.33 16.59
CA GLN A 13 -9.23 6.72 17.89
C GLN A 13 -10.30 7.51 18.66
N LYS A 14 -10.39 8.83 18.46
CA LYS A 14 -11.41 9.69 19.07
C LYS A 14 -12.71 9.81 18.26
N GLY A 15 -12.85 9.04 17.19
CA GLY A 15 -14.03 9.07 16.32
C GLY A 15 -14.11 10.29 15.41
N VAL A 16 -12.99 10.97 15.15
CA VAL A 16 -12.95 12.09 14.20
C VAL A 16 -12.74 11.52 12.79
N PRO A 17 -13.63 11.78 11.81
CA PRO A 17 -13.44 11.33 10.44
C PRO A 17 -12.38 12.18 9.74
N ILE A 18 -11.33 11.55 9.23
CA ILE A 18 -10.25 12.19 8.47
C ILE A 18 -10.11 11.55 7.08
N SER A 19 -9.69 12.34 6.10
CA SER A 19 -9.36 11.86 4.76
C SER A 19 -7.92 12.22 4.43
N VAL A 20 -7.15 11.26 3.95
CA VAL A 20 -5.71 11.45 3.67
C VAL A 20 -5.38 10.94 2.28
N THR A 21 -4.65 11.78 1.53
CA THR A 21 -4.01 11.43 0.26
C THR A 21 -2.50 11.39 0.48
N GLY A 22 -1.86 10.33 0.00
CA GLY A 22 -0.40 10.17 0.04
C GLY A 22 0.14 9.71 -1.31
N ILE A 23 1.41 10.02 -1.58
CA ILE A 23 2.13 9.51 -2.74
C ILE A 23 3.19 8.51 -2.25
N ALA A 24 3.17 7.30 -2.79
CA ALA A 24 4.12 6.25 -2.47
C ALA A 24 4.97 5.88 -3.69
N GLN A 25 6.28 5.81 -3.49
CA GLN A 25 7.23 5.30 -4.48
C GLN A 25 7.57 3.85 -4.14
N VAL A 26 7.15 2.91 -4.99
CA VAL A 26 7.33 1.47 -4.76
C VAL A 26 8.27 0.88 -5.81
N LYS A 27 9.15 -0.03 -5.38
CA LYS A 27 10.04 -0.79 -6.25
C LYS A 27 10.26 -2.18 -5.67
N VAL A 28 10.34 -3.18 -6.55
CA VAL A 28 10.74 -4.53 -6.16
C VAL A 28 12.24 -4.57 -5.89
N GLU A 29 12.63 -5.01 -4.70
CA GLU A 29 14.03 -5.23 -4.37
C GLU A 29 14.56 -6.49 -5.07
N SER A 30 15.62 -6.31 -5.87
CA SER A 30 16.24 -7.38 -6.66
C SER A 30 17.60 -7.84 -6.12
N ARG A 31 18.16 -7.17 -5.12
CA ARG A 31 19.51 -7.48 -4.58
C ARG A 31 19.53 -8.77 -3.78
N LYS A 32 18.45 -9.05 -3.03
CA LYS A 32 18.31 -10.24 -2.19
C LYS A 32 17.49 -11.30 -2.92
N LYS A 33 18.08 -12.49 -3.12
CA LYS A 33 17.42 -13.60 -3.83
C LYS A 33 16.11 -14.03 -3.17
N GLU A 34 16.05 -14.01 -1.84
CA GLU A 34 14.86 -14.35 -1.05
C GLU A 34 13.68 -13.39 -1.28
N THR A 35 13.95 -12.08 -1.30
CA THR A 35 12.96 -11.03 -1.57
C THR A 35 12.49 -11.12 -3.02
N LEU A 36 13.42 -11.31 -3.95
CA LEU A 36 13.10 -11.47 -5.37
C LEU A 36 12.24 -12.72 -5.62
N ALA A 37 12.58 -13.86 -5.01
CA ALA A 37 11.76 -15.08 -5.11
C ALA A 37 10.35 -14.87 -4.57
N THR A 38 10.20 -14.09 -3.50
CA THR A 38 8.89 -13.75 -2.93
C THR A 38 8.09 -12.83 -3.85
N ALA A 39 8.74 -11.81 -4.44
CA ALA A 39 8.12 -10.95 -5.43
C ALA A 39 7.69 -11.74 -6.68
N CYS A 40 8.52 -12.67 -7.16
CA CYS A 40 8.14 -13.57 -8.25
C CYS A 40 6.92 -14.43 -7.88
N ARG A 41 6.87 -15.03 -6.68
CA ARG A 41 5.69 -15.78 -6.25
C ARG A 41 4.41 -14.94 -6.23
N LEU A 42 4.51 -13.66 -5.88
CA LEU A 42 3.38 -12.75 -5.77
C LEU A 42 2.94 -12.19 -7.14
N PHE A 43 3.90 -11.89 -8.02
CA PHE A 43 3.66 -11.09 -9.23
C PHE A 43 3.91 -11.83 -10.56
N LEU A 44 4.53 -13.01 -10.56
CA LEU A 44 4.78 -13.75 -11.80
C LEU A 44 3.44 -14.12 -12.48
N GLY A 45 3.30 -13.74 -13.75
CA GLY A 45 2.07 -13.94 -14.51
C GLY A 45 1.00 -12.86 -14.32
N LYS A 46 1.23 -11.88 -13.45
CA LYS A 46 0.37 -10.70 -13.31
C LYS A 46 0.79 -9.59 -14.27
N THR A 47 -0.19 -8.81 -14.72
CA THR A 47 0.03 -7.55 -15.43
C THR A 47 0.58 -6.49 -14.48
N GLU A 48 1.18 -5.43 -15.04
CA GLU A 48 1.64 -4.30 -14.23
C GLU A 48 0.51 -3.65 -13.44
N GLU A 49 -0.70 -3.62 -13.99
CA GLU A 49 -1.86 -3.01 -13.34
C GLU A 49 -2.32 -3.82 -12.14
N GLU A 50 -2.38 -5.15 -12.25
CA GLU A 50 -2.66 -6.02 -11.10
C GLU A 50 -1.61 -5.87 -10.00
N MET A 51 -0.33 -5.75 -10.37
CA MET A 51 0.74 -5.53 -9.39
C MET A 51 0.59 -4.17 -8.67
N LYS A 52 0.26 -3.09 -9.41
CA LYS A 52 -0.03 -1.79 -8.80
C LYS A 52 -1.22 -1.85 -7.87
N GLN A 53 -2.28 -2.54 -8.28
CA GLN A 53 -3.50 -2.69 -7.49
C GLN A 53 -3.23 -3.41 -6.16
N ILE A 54 -2.48 -4.51 -6.18
CA ILE A 54 -2.07 -5.23 -4.97
C ILE A 54 -1.25 -4.34 -4.04
N ALA A 55 -0.29 -3.59 -4.59
CA ALA A 55 0.52 -2.66 -3.81
C ALA A 55 -0.31 -1.52 -3.22
N LEU A 56 -1.26 -0.97 -3.99
CA LEU A 56 -2.18 0.08 -3.57
C LEU A 56 -3.05 -0.38 -2.40
N GLU A 57 -3.71 -1.53 -2.52
CA GLU A 57 -4.55 -2.11 -1.47
C GLU A 57 -3.76 -2.36 -0.17
N THR A 58 -2.53 -2.85 -0.30
CA THR A 58 -1.63 -3.09 0.83
C THR A 58 -1.26 -1.79 1.55
N LEU A 59 -0.89 -0.75 0.80
CA LEU A 59 -0.54 0.55 1.36
C LEU A 59 -1.74 1.25 1.98
N GLU A 60 -2.90 1.20 1.32
CA GLU A 60 -4.13 1.78 1.85
C GLU A 60 -4.52 1.10 3.16
N GLY A 61 -4.43 -0.23 3.25
CA GLY A 61 -4.66 -0.98 4.48
C GLY A 61 -3.80 -0.50 5.64
N HIS A 62 -2.48 -0.36 5.43
CA HIS A 62 -1.57 0.19 6.44
C HIS A 62 -1.90 1.64 6.80
N GLN A 63 -2.20 2.48 5.80
CA GLN A 63 -2.55 3.88 6.03
C GLN A 63 -3.80 3.99 6.91
N ARG A 64 -4.86 3.22 6.62
CA ARG A 64 -6.08 3.21 7.45
C ARG A 64 -5.81 2.73 8.87
N ALA A 65 -4.97 1.70 9.04
CA ALA A 65 -4.59 1.20 10.37
C ALA A 65 -3.88 2.27 11.21
N ILE A 66 -2.95 3.02 10.59
CA ILE A 66 -2.26 4.13 11.26
C ILE A 66 -3.25 5.25 11.60
N MET A 67 -4.12 5.63 10.67
CA MET A 67 -5.14 6.67 10.87
C MET A 67 -6.07 6.33 12.05
N GLY A 68 -6.45 5.05 12.21
CA GLY A 68 -7.27 4.59 13.33
C GLY A 68 -6.62 4.72 14.71
N LEU A 69 -5.28 4.83 14.78
CA LEU A 69 -4.52 5.00 16.01
C LEU A 69 -4.21 6.47 16.33
N MET A 70 -4.50 7.40 15.41
CA MET A 70 -4.28 8.83 15.65
C MET A 70 -5.23 9.35 16.74
N THR A 71 -4.75 10.31 17.53
CA THR A 71 -5.51 10.94 18.63
C THR A 71 -5.91 12.36 18.30
#